data_AF-A0A660UAB9-F1
#
_entry.id   AF-A0A660UAB9-F1
#
_cell.length_a   1.000
_cell.length_b   1.000
_cell.length_c   1.000
_cell.angle_alpha   90.00
_cell.angle_beta   90.00
_cell.angle_gamma   90.00
#
_symmetry.space_group_name_H-M   'P 1'
#
loop_
_entity.id
_entity.type
_entity.pdbx_description
1 polymer ?
#
loop_
_entity_poly.entity_id
_entity_poly.type
_entity_poly.pdbx_seq_one_letter_code
_entity_poly.pdbx_strand_id
1 'polypeptide(L)'
;MDNKPVGAVIEFTGIVQGVGFRPAIYRTAVRYNLRGEVRNTERGVQLKLDGEKKKIVNFLSDFLNHLPPLAAIHETRIKYQKPFGFKHFEIEKSIEGENRFTPISPDVATCAECLKELFTPSDRRYRYPFINCTNCGPRFTIIESVPYDRKNTTMKVFEMCAECSREYNDPLDRRYHAQPNACPVCGPRLFIFPDESVPAENNCVSGKTSPALQNPSAKSTNQSDNDSQKDDKKNADAGFNADPIKIAAEKIREGKIVAIKGLGGYH
;
A
#
# COMPACT_ATOMS: atom_id res chain seq x y z
N MET A 1 -9.70 -17.85 41.17
CA MET A 1 -9.84 -16.75 40.22
C MET A 1 -10.56 -17.29 39.00
N ASP A 2 -11.72 -16.73 38.65
CA ASP A 2 -12.58 -17.23 37.56
C ASP A 2 -11.82 -17.26 36.23
N ASN A 3 -11.49 -18.48 35.76
CA ASN A 3 -10.82 -18.72 34.48
C ASN A 3 -11.82 -18.74 33.30
N LYS A 4 -12.97 -18.07 33.47
CA LYS A 4 -14.02 -18.03 32.46
C LYS A 4 -13.61 -17.08 31.34
N PRO A 5 -13.74 -17.48 30.07
CA PRO A 5 -13.48 -16.58 28.95
C PRO A 5 -14.45 -15.39 29.02
N VAL A 6 -13.94 -14.22 28.66
CA VAL A 6 -14.70 -12.98 28.51
C VAL A 6 -14.53 -12.45 27.09
N GLY A 7 -15.53 -11.73 26.61
CA GLY A 7 -15.41 -10.88 25.43
C GLY A 7 -14.92 -9.50 25.84
N ALA A 8 -14.04 -8.89 25.07
CA ALA A 8 -13.63 -7.49 25.24
C ALA A 8 -13.80 -6.75 23.91
N VAL A 9 -14.43 -5.57 23.96
CA VAL A 9 -14.39 -4.58 22.88
C VAL A 9 -13.42 -3.50 23.30
N ILE A 10 -12.41 -3.26 22.47
CA ILE A 10 -11.38 -2.25 22.68
C ILE A 10 -11.42 -1.29 21.50
N GLU A 11 -11.44 0.00 21.78
CA GLU A 11 -11.44 1.07 20.79
C GLU A 11 -10.18 1.92 20.98
N PHE A 12 -9.42 2.08 19.91
CA PHE A 12 -8.24 2.93 19.87
C PHE A 12 -8.51 4.14 18.99
N THR A 13 -8.23 5.34 19.49
CA THR A 13 -8.30 6.59 18.71
C THR A 13 -6.93 7.26 18.65
N GLY A 14 -6.70 8.10 17.65
CA GLY A 14 -5.41 8.74 17.38
C GLY A 14 -4.89 8.40 15.97
N ILE A 15 -3.57 8.48 15.78
CA ILE A 15 -2.90 8.05 14.56
C ILE A 15 -2.76 6.52 14.60
N VAL A 16 -3.85 5.81 14.33
CA VAL A 16 -3.93 4.34 14.43
C VAL A 16 -4.28 3.68 13.09
N GLN A 17 -4.52 4.47 12.05
CA GLN A 17 -4.81 3.99 10.70
C GLN A 17 -3.67 4.30 9.73
N GLY A 18 -3.39 3.37 8.83
CA GLY A 18 -2.29 3.49 7.86
C GLY A 18 -0.89 3.34 8.44
N VAL A 19 -0.77 2.90 9.70
CA VAL A 19 0.51 2.80 10.41
C VAL A 19 0.92 1.36 10.73
N GLY A 20 0.32 0.37 10.05
CA GLY A 20 0.58 -1.05 10.35
C GLY A 20 -0.08 -1.56 11.63
N PHE A 21 -1.06 -0.82 12.17
CA PHE A 21 -1.73 -1.13 13.44
C PHE A 21 -2.49 -2.48 13.43
N ARG A 22 -3.33 -2.73 12.41
CA ARG A 22 -4.08 -3.99 12.26
C ARG A 22 -3.13 -5.21 12.17
N PRO A 23 -2.09 -5.22 11.32
CA PRO A 23 -1.04 -6.25 11.34
C PRO A 23 -0.37 -6.47 12.69
N ALA A 24 -0.05 -5.40 13.41
CA ALA A 24 0.61 -5.49 14.71
C ALA A 24 -0.32 -6.14 15.76
N ILE A 25 -1.59 -5.73 15.81
CA ILE A 25 -2.61 -6.36 16.65
C ILE A 25 -2.72 -7.85 16.32
N TYR A 26 -2.83 -8.20 15.04
CA TYR A 26 -2.94 -9.60 14.60
C TYR A 26 -1.78 -10.44 15.12
N ARG A 27 -0.53 -10.00 14.88
CA ARG A 27 0.67 -10.74 15.31
C ARG A 27 0.72 -10.91 16.83
N THR A 28 0.40 -9.87 17.58
CA THR A 28 0.38 -9.95 19.05
C THR A 28 -0.76 -10.86 19.52
N ALA A 29 -1.94 -10.82 18.90
CA ALA A 29 -3.07 -11.65 19.30
C ALA A 29 -2.77 -13.14 19.08
N VAL A 30 -2.17 -13.48 17.94
CA VAL A 30 -1.70 -14.85 17.63
C VAL A 30 -0.66 -15.30 18.65
N ARG A 31 0.33 -14.46 18.99
CA ARG A 31 1.36 -14.78 20.02
C ARG A 31 0.74 -15.10 21.38
N TYR A 32 -0.31 -14.38 21.77
CA TYR A 32 -1.04 -14.60 23.02
C TYR A 32 -2.11 -15.70 22.93
N ASN A 33 -2.25 -16.35 21.77
CA ASN A 33 -3.29 -17.33 21.48
C ASN A 33 -4.71 -16.82 21.80
N LEU A 34 -4.97 -15.56 21.48
CA LEU A 34 -6.27 -14.92 21.60
C LEU A 34 -7.03 -15.01 20.27
N ARG A 35 -8.36 -15.03 20.36
CA ARG A 35 -9.28 -15.10 19.21
C ARG A 35 -10.07 -13.81 19.14
N GLY A 36 -10.45 -13.38 17.94
CA GLY A 36 -10.99 -12.05 17.80
C GLY A 36 -11.01 -11.50 16.38
N GLU A 37 -11.24 -10.21 16.31
CA GLU A 37 -11.21 -9.46 15.06
C GLU A 37 -10.65 -8.06 15.30
N VAL A 38 -9.97 -7.52 14.30
CA VAL A 38 -9.59 -6.11 14.27
C VAL A 38 -10.05 -5.47 12.97
N ARG A 39 -10.63 -4.28 13.05
CA ARG A 39 -11.16 -3.53 11.90
C ARG A 39 -10.92 -2.04 12.07
N ASN A 40 -10.74 -1.32 10.95
CA ASN A 40 -10.79 0.13 10.98
C ASN A 40 -12.26 0.59 11.05
N THR A 41 -12.49 1.68 11.76
CA THR A 41 -13.78 2.38 11.81
C THR A 41 -13.56 3.84 11.40
N GLU A 42 -14.63 4.63 11.36
CA GLU A 42 -14.55 6.06 11.12
C GLU A 42 -13.84 6.86 12.25
N ARG A 43 -13.78 6.29 13.46
CA ARG A 43 -13.20 6.92 14.67
C ARG A 43 -11.80 6.43 15.05
N GLY A 44 -11.34 5.34 14.43
CA GLY A 44 -10.04 4.75 14.74
C GLY A 44 -10.00 3.26 14.44
N VAL A 45 -9.57 2.45 15.41
CA VAL A 45 -9.51 0.99 15.28
C VAL A 45 -10.36 0.34 16.36
N GLN A 46 -11.20 -0.61 15.97
CA GLN A 46 -11.94 -1.47 16.89
C GLN A 46 -11.31 -2.86 16.90
N LEU A 47 -11.07 -3.37 18.10
CA LEU A 47 -10.58 -4.71 18.38
C LEU A 47 -11.61 -5.43 19.25
N LYS A 48 -12.04 -6.62 18.82
CA LYS A 48 -12.80 -7.53 19.67
C LYS A 48 -11.96 -8.76 19.98
N LEU A 49 -11.97 -9.18 21.24
CA LEU A 49 -11.20 -10.32 21.72
C LEU A 49 -12.08 -11.25 22.56
N ASP A 50 -11.87 -12.55 22.40
CA ASP A 50 -12.29 -13.58 23.33
C ASP A 50 -11.07 -14.20 24.01
N GLY A 51 -11.13 -14.33 25.32
CA GLY A 51 -10.08 -15.01 26.08
C GLY A 51 -10.19 -14.81 27.59
N GLU A 52 -9.24 -15.36 28.32
CA GLU A 52 -9.09 -15.08 29.75
C GLU A 52 -8.78 -13.60 29.95
N LYS A 53 -9.44 -12.94 30.92
CA LYS A 53 -9.22 -11.51 31.21
C LYS A 53 -7.74 -11.18 31.43
N LYS A 54 -7.00 -12.06 32.11
CA LYS A 54 -5.55 -11.90 32.35
C LYS A 54 -4.74 -11.90 31.04
N LYS A 55 -5.06 -12.77 30.09
CA LYS A 55 -4.40 -12.81 28.77
C LYS A 55 -4.69 -11.55 27.96
N ILE A 56 -5.92 -11.06 27.97
CA ILE A 56 -6.31 -9.80 27.30
C ILE A 56 -5.55 -8.61 27.89
N VAL A 57 -5.44 -8.52 29.22
CA VAL A 57 -4.68 -7.46 29.89
C VAL A 57 -3.19 -7.53 29.53
N ASN A 58 -2.59 -8.72 29.57
CA ASN A 58 -1.18 -8.89 29.20
C ASN A 58 -0.92 -8.58 27.72
N PHE A 59 -1.82 -9.00 26.83
CA PHE A 59 -1.79 -8.66 25.40
C PHE A 59 -1.80 -7.14 25.20
N LEU A 60 -2.72 -6.43 25.87
CA LEU A 60 -2.83 -4.98 25.75
C LEU A 60 -1.58 -4.29 26.28
N SER A 61 -1.06 -4.73 27.43
CA SER A 61 0.17 -4.18 27.98
C SER A 61 1.36 -4.37 27.03
N ASP A 62 1.53 -5.54 26.43
CA ASP A 62 2.60 -5.80 25.47
C ASP A 62 2.43 -4.97 24.19
N PHE A 63 1.21 -4.93 23.66
CA PHE A 63 0.90 -4.16 22.46
C PHE A 63 1.15 -2.67 22.63
N LEU A 64 0.73 -2.08 23.76
CA LEU A 64 0.92 -0.66 24.05
C LEU A 64 2.40 -0.29 24.28
N ASN A 65 3.23 -1.24 24.73
CA ASN A 65 4.68 -1.04 24.88
C ASN A 65 5.45 -1.23 23.56
N HIS A 66 4.84 -1.88 22.56
CA HIS A 66 5.47 -2.23 21.28
C HIS A 66 4.61 -1.76 20.09
N LEU A 67 4.18 -0.51 20.13
CA LEU A 67 3.38 0.08 19.05
C LEU A 67 4.18 0.14 17.74
N PRO A 68 3.48 0.09 16.58
CA PRO A 68 4.11 0.42 15.32
C PRO A 68 4.76 1.82 15.36
N PRO A 69 5.90 2.04 14.69
CA PRO A 69 6.69 3.27 14.85
C PRO A 69 5.94 4.58 14.54
N LEU A 70 4.93 4.52 13.66
CA LEU A 70 4.14 5.67 13.24
C LEU A 70 2.82 5.81 14.02
N ALA A 71 2.52 4.85 14.90
CA ALA A 71 1.27 4.83 15.64
C ALA A 71 1.36 5.74 16.87
N ALA A 72 0.33 6.57 17.04
CA ALA A 72 0.16 7.38 18.24
C ALA A 72 -1.29 7.22 18.74
N ILE A 73 -1.44 6.61 19.92
CA ILE A 73 -2.75 6.42 20.54
C ILE A 73 -3.03 7.63 21.42
N HIS A 74 -4.19 8.26 21.23
CA HIS A 74 -4.68 9.35 22.08
C HIS A 74 -5.60 8.82 23.18
N GLU A 75 -6.47 7.88 22.83
CA GLU A 75 -7.41 7.27 23.78
C GLU A 75 -7.54 5.77 23.51
N THR A 76 -7.65 5.00 24.60
CA THR A 76 -8.03 3.59 24.56
C THR A 76 -9.24 3.38 25.46
N ARG A 77 -10.33 2.85 24.92
CA ARG A 77 -11.52 2.45 25.69
C ARG A 77 -11.66 0.94 25.67
N ILE A 78 -12.01 0.36 26.81
CA ILE A 78 -12.25 -1.08 26.92
C ILE A 78 -13.57 -1.36 27.61
N LYS A 79 -14.36 -2.26 27.03
CA LYS A 79 -15.60 -2.77 27.61
C LYS A 79 -15.58 -4.29 27.59
N TYR A 80 -15.71 -4.89 28.76
CA TYR A 80 -15.87 -6.34 28.90
C TYR A 80 -17.34 -6.74 28.78
N GLN A 81 -17.57 -7.92 28.21
CA GLN A 81 -18.88 -8.50 27.98
C GLN A 81 -18.81 -10.03 27.90
N LYS A 82 -19.94 -10.66 27.57
CA LYS A 82 -19.98 -12.09 27.26
C LYS A 82 -19.10 -12.39 26.03
N PRO A 83 -18.43 -13.55 25.98
CA PRO A 83 -17.65 -13.97 24.82
C PRO A 83 -18.48 -13.91 23.53
N PHE A 84 -17.82 -13.55 22.45
CA PHE A 84 -18.41 -13.47 21.11
C PHE A 84 -18.50 -14.84 20.42
N GLY A 85 -17.64 -15.79 20.82
CA GLY A 85 -17.56 -17.12 20.22
C GLY A 85 -16.58 -17.21 19.05
N PHE A 86 -15.56 -16.35 18.99
CA PHE A 86 -14.56 -16.38 17.91
C PHE A 86 -13.76 -17.69 17.91
N LYS A 87 -13.53 -18.24 16.72
CA LYS A 87 -12.73 -19.47 16.53
C LYS A 87 -11.27 -19.16 16.23
N HIS A 88 -11.02 -18.08 15.50
CA HIS A 88 -9.71 -17.61 15.07
C HIS A 88 -9.57 -16.11 15.31
N PHE A 89 -8.40 -15.55 15.00
CA PHE A 89 -8.19 -14.11 14.97
C PHE A 89 -8.09 -13.63 13.52
N GLU A 90 -8.84 -12.60 13.14
CA GLU A 90 -8.91 -12.13 11.75
C GLU A 90 -8.83 -10.59 11.63
N ILE A 91 -8.30 -10.10 10.51
CA ILE A 91 -8.38 -8.68 10.15
C ILE A 91 -9.62 -8.50 9.26
N GLU A 92 -10.63 -7.85 9.83
CA GLU A 92 -11.94 -7.69 9.21
C GLU A 92 -12.03 -6.46 8.30
N LYS A 93 -13.04 -6.47 7.43
CA LYS A 93 -13.34 -5.31 6.57
C LYS A 93 -13.68 -4.10 7.42
N SER A 94 -13.21 -2.94 6.98
CA SER A 94 -13.49 -1.67 7.64
C SER A 94 -14.98 -1.32 7.55
N ILE A 95 -15.50 -0.70 8.61
CA ILE A 95 -16.88 -0.21 8.68
C ILE A 95 -16.88 1.30 8.43
N GLU A 96 -17.71 1.71 7.47
CA GLU A 96 -18.01 3.12 7.20
C GLU A 96 -19.16 3.58 8.09
N GLY A 97 -19.15 4.86 8.46
CA GLY A 97 -20.27 5.52 9.10
C GLY A 97 -20.31 7.01 8.73
N GLU A 98 -21.18 7.74 9.43
CA GLU A 98 -21.49 9.15 9.14
C GLU A 98 -20.46 10.13 9.71
N ASN A 99 -19.77 9.80 10.81
CA ASN A 99 -18.88 10.72 11.53
C ASN A 99 -17.40 10.36 11.32
N ARG A 100 -16.88 10.81 10.17
CA ARG A 100 -15.51 10.55 9.70
C ARG A 100 -14.47 11.46 10.36
N PHE A 101 -14.09 11.15 11.59
CA PHE A 101 -13.01 11.87 12.27
C PHE A 101 -11.98 10.91 12.86
N THR A 102 -10.91 10.66 12.10
CA THR A 102 -9.72 9.93 12.53
C THR A 102 -8.47 10.67 12.08
N PRO A 103 -7.51 10.93 12.99
CA PRO A 103 -6.21 11.48 12.63
C PRO A 103 -5.48 10.58 11.61
N ILE A 104 -5.03 11.19 10.51
CA ILE A 104 -4.29 10.52 9.44
C ILE A 104 -2.79 10.72 9.68
N SER A 105 -2.01 9.65 9.52
CA SER A 105 -0.55 9.70 9.61
C SER A 105 0.04 10.58 8.50
N PRO A 106 1.07 11.40 8.77
CA PRO A 106 1.79 12.12 7.72
C PRO A 106 2.46 11.16 6.74
N ASP A 107 2.90 11.68 5.60
CA ASP A 107 3.75 10.92 4.68
C ASP A 107 5.12 10.66 5.30
N VAL A 108 5.69 9.48 5.05
CA VAL A 108 6.94 9.04 5.67
C VAL A 108 7.94 8.61 4.60
N ALA A 109 9.19 9.05 4.75
CA ALA A 109 10.29 8.65 3.88
C ALA A 109 10.48 7.12 3.85
N THR A 110 11.02 6.62 2.74
CA THR A 110 11.30 5.19 2.55
C THR A 110 12.17 4.63 3.70
N CYS A 111 11.72 3.55 4.34
CA CYS A 111 12.47 2.92 5.44
C CYS A 111 13.71 2.16 4.92
N ALA A 112 14.64 1.84 5.83
CA ALA A 112 15.89 1.14 5.51
C ALA A 112 15.67 -0.20 4.80
N GLU A 113 14.66 -0.98 5.21
CA GLU A 113 14.35 -2.27 4.57
C GLU A 113 13.87 -2.10 3.12
N CYS A 114 12.93 -1.18 2.88
CA CYS A 114 12.51 -0.86 1.51
C CYS A 114 13.67 -0.30 0.67
N LEU A 115 14.56 0.48 1.27
CA LEU A 115 15.74 1.01 0.58
C LEU A 115 16.69 -0.12 0.17
N LYS A 116 16.91 -1.10 1.05
CA LYS A 116 17.72 -2.29 0.76
C LYS A 116 17.16 -3.06 -0.44
N GLU A 117 15.85 -3.29 -0.49
CA GLU A 117 15.21 -4.00 -1.60
C GLU A 117 15.26 -3.21 -2.90
N LEU A 118 15.05 -1.89 -2.81
CA LEU A 118 15.14 -1.00 -3.96
C LEU A 118 16.48 -1.14 -4.69
N PHE A 119 17.55 -1.43 -3.96
CA PHE A 119 18.90 -1.60 -4.50
C PHE A 119 19.40 -3.05 -4.55
N THR A 120 18.55 -4.05 -4.27
CA THR A 120 18.92 -5.47 -4.37
C THR A 120 18.52 -6.02 -5.75
N PRO A 121 19.46 -6.39 -6.64
CA PRO A 121 19.14 -6.80 -8.01
C PRO A 121 18.23 -8.03 -8.13
N SER A 122 18.26 -8.93 -7.14
CA SER A 122 17.42 -10.12 -7.09
C SER A 122 16.01 -9.85 -6.53
N ASP A 123 15.76 -8.66 -5.97
CA ASP A 123 14.44 -8.32 -5.46
C ASP A 123 13.48 -7.96 -6.61
N ARG A 124 12.24 -8.41 -6.52
CA ARG A 124 11.20 -8.13 -7.52
C ARG A 124 10.87 -6.64 -7.67
N ARG A 125 11.26 -5.81 -6.70
CA ARG A 125 11.11 -4.35 -6.69
C ARG A 125 12.44 -3.63 -6.87
N TYR A 126 13.46 -4.30 -7.39
CA TYR A 126 14.71 -3.65 -7.77
C TYR A 126 14.44 -2.42 -8.65
N ARG A 127 14.92 -1.26 -8.20
CA ARG A 127 14.74 0.08 -8.82
C ARG A 127 13.28 0.50 -9.02
N TYR A 128 12.32 -0.10 -8.31
CA TYR A 128 10.91 0.29 -8.41
C TYR A 128 10.64 1.62 -7.66
N PRO A 129 10.29 2.73 -8.34
CA PRO A 129 10.30 4.06 -7.73
C PRO A 129 9.23 4.30 -6.67
N PHE A 130 8.18 3.47 -6.66
CA PHE A 130 7.03 3.61 -5.77
C PHE A 130 7.01 2.55 -4.66
N ILE A 131 8.18 1.98 -4.32
CA ILE A 131 8.32 0.99 -3.25
C ILE A 131 7.88 1.57 -1.90
N ASN A 132 7.05 0.82 -1.17
CA ASN A 132 6.65 1.15 0.19
C ASN A 132 6.33 -0.13 0.99
N CYS A 133 6.08 0.04 2.29
CA CYS A 133 5.55 -0.99 3.18
C CYS A 133 4.58 -0.35 4.19
N THR A 134 4.13 -1.11 5.19
CA THR A 134 3.25 -0.56 6.25
C THR A 134 3.91 0.55 7.07
N ASN A 135 5.24 0.60 7.10
CA ASN A 135 6.03 1.50 7.96
C ASN A 135 6.57 2.74 7.24
N CYS A 136 6.34 2.88 5.92
CA CYS A 136 6.83 4.03 5.15
C CYS A 136 5.97 4.34 3.92
N GLY A 137 6.29 5.42 3.22
CA GLY A 137 5.66 5.84 1.98
C GLY A 137 4.50 6.80 2.20
N PRO A 138 3.75 7.12 1.13
CA PRO A 138 2.69 8.11 1.19
C PRO A 138 1.50 7.64 2.04
N ARG A 139 0.89 8.58 2.74
CA ARG A 139 -0.29 8.43 3.59
C ARG A 139 -1.22 9.60 3.32
N PHE A 140 -1.08 10.71 4.03
CA PHE A 140 -1.95 11.89 3.90
C PHE A 140 -2.15 12.31 2.44
N THR A 141 -1.07 12.35 1.64
CA THR A 141 -1.13 12.75 0.22
C THR A 141 -1.95 11.84 -0.70
N ILE A 142 -2.24 10.60 -0.30
CA ILE A 142 -2.93 9.61 -1.14
C ILE A 142 -4.28 9.16 -0.58
N ILE A 143 -4.63 9.56 0.64
CA ILE A 143 -5.89 9.16 1.28
C ILE A 143 -7.00 10.10 0.80
N GLU A 144 -8.05 9.52 0.24
CA GLU A 144 -9.23 10.26 -0.21
C GLU A 144 -10.33 10.27 0.85
N SER A 145 -10.45 9.21 1.65
CA SER A 145 -11.42 9.10 2.74
C SER A 145 -10.98 8.10 3.81
N VAL A 146 -11.53 8.24 5.01
CA VAL A 146 -11.51 7.21 6.05
C VAL A 146 -12.78 6.34 5.96
N PRO A 147 -12.74 5.07 6.41
CA PRO A 147 -11.58 4.34 6.96
C PRO A 147 -10.47 4.08 5.93
N TYR A 148 -9.22 4.02 6.40
CA TYR A 148 -8.04 3.77 5.58
C TYR A 148 -8.05 2.34 5.02
N ASP A 149 -8.43 2.24 3.76
CA ASP A 149 -8.31 1.06 2.92
C ASP A 149 -7.99 1.49 1.48
N ARG A 150 -7.41 0.59 0.68
CA ARG A 150 -6.97 0.86 -0.69
C ARG A 150 -8.05 1.52 -1.55
N LYS A 151 -9.30 1.08 -1.43
CA LYS A 151 -10.47 1.64 -2.16
C LYS A 151 -10.71 3.13 -1.91
N ASN A 152 -10.26 3.64 -0.75
CA ASN A 152 -10.39 5.02 -0.31
C ASN A 152 -9.07 5.79 -0.45
N THR A 153 -8.21 5.38 -1.39
CA THR A 153 -6.94 6.03 -1.71
C THR A 153 -6.80 6.20 -3.21
N THR A 154 -5.88 7.05 -3.64
CA THR A 154 -5.51 7.19 -5.06
C THR A 154 -4.96 5.88 -5.67
N MET A 155 -4.58 4.90 -4.84
CA MET A 155 -4.15 3.57 -5.28
C MET A 155 -5.31 2.66 -5.73
N LYS A 156 -6.57 3.07 -5.58
CA LYS A 156 -7.77 2.29 -5.94
C LYS A 156 -7.83 1.86 -7.41
N VAL A 157 -7.22 2.63 -8.31
CA VAL A 157 -7.20 2.36 -9.76
C VAL A 157 -6.15 1.32 -10.16
N PHE A 158 -5.26 0.94 -9.25
CA PHE A 158 -4.20 -0.04 -9.49
C PHE A 158 -4.60 -1.36 -8.85
N GLU A 159 -5.09 -2.32 -9.63
CA GLU A 159 -5.41 -3.65 -9.10
C GLU A 159 -4.14 -4.43 -8.74
N MET A 160 -4.10 -5.08 -7.58
CA MET A 160 -2.92 -5.83 -7.16
C MET A 160 -2.75 -7.10 -8.01
N CYS A 161 -1.55 -7.32 -8.56
CA CYS A 161 -1.20 -8.61 -9.16
C CYS A 161 -1.17 -9.74 -8.11
N ALA A 162 -1.12 -10.99 -8.57
CA ALA A 162 -1.11 -12.18 -7.71
C ALA A 162 -0.03 -12.12 -6.61
N GLU A 163 1.20 -11.72 -6.94
CA GLU A 163 2.29 -11.62 -5.95
C GLU A 163 2.07 -10.52 -4.92
N CYS A 164 1.60 -9.33 -5.34
CA CYS A 164 1.27 -8.27 -4.39
C CYS A 164 0.07 -8.65 -3.51
N SER A 165 -0.90 -9.37 -4.06
CA SER A 165 -2.04 -9.88 -3.31
C SER A 165 -1.61 -10.93 -2.29
N ARG A 166 -0.68 -11.84 -2.65
CA ARG A 166 -0.10 -12.83 -1.73
C ARG A 166 0.55 -12.15 -0.53
N GLU A 167 1.47 -11.20 -0.78
CA GLU A 167 2.12 -10.45 0.31
C GLU A 167 1.11 -9.62 1.14
N TYR A 168 0.08 -9.07 0.50
CA TYR A 168 -0.95 -8.28 1.20
C TYR A 168 -1.76 -9.14 2.19
N ASN A 169 -1.96 -10.42 1.85
CA ASN A 169 -2.77 -11.36 2.64
C ASN A 169 -1.92 -12.26 3.57
N ASP A 170 -0.60 -12.31 3.41
CA ASP A 170 0.30 -13.13 4.23
C ASP A 170 0.68 -12.40 5.54
N PRO A 171 0.25 -12.88 6.72
CA PRO A 171 0.56 -12.22 7.99
C PRO A 171 2.04 -12.19 8.37
N LEU A 172 2.86 -13.04 7.75
CA LEU A 172 4.30 -13.09 7.95
C LEU A 172 5.05 -12.10 7.04
N ASP A 173 4.39 -11.57 6.01
CA ASP A 173 4.98 -10.57 5.14
C ASP A 173 4.88 -9.17 5.76
N ARG A 174 5.93 -8.37 5.62
CA ARG A 174 5.95 -6.97 6.07
C ARG A 174 5.01 -6.05 5.30
N ARG A 175 4.50 -6.50 4.15
CA ARG A 175 3.47 -5.81 3.37
C ARG A 175 2.06 -6.32 3.66
N TYR A 176 1.88 -7.14 4.69
CA TYR A 176 0.57 -7.54 5.19
C TYR A 176 -0.30 -6.30 5.46
N HIS A 177 -1.44 -6.20 4.76
CA HIS A 177 -2.33 -5.03 4.76
C HIS A 177 -1.67 -3.66 4.46
N ALA A 178 -0.55 -3.63 3.73
CA ALA A 178 -0.02 -2.39 3.17
C ALA A 178 -0.95 -1.90 2.05
N GLN A 179 -1.84 -0.96 2.34
CA GLN A 179 -2.84 -0.46 1.39
C GLN A 179 -2.23 0.09 0.08
N PRO A 180 -1.07 0.78 0.08
CA PRO A 180 -0.46 1.25 -1.15
C PRO A 180 0.55 0.25 -1.74
N ASN A 181 0.46 -1.04 -1.38
CA ASN A 181 1.33 -2.08 -1.93
C ASN A 181 1.21 -2.12 -3.47
N ALA A 182 2.36 -2.15 -4.13
CA ALA A 182 2.48 -2.21 -5.57
C ALA A 182 3.86 -2.75 -5.98
N CYS A 183 4.00 -3.02 -7.28
CA CYS A 183 5.25 -3.44 -7.91
C CYS A 183 5.26 -2.96 -9.38
N PRO A 184 6.36 -3.16 -10.15
CA PRO A 184 6.44 -2.74 -11.56
C PRO A 184 5.32 -3.28 -12.47
N VAL A 185 4.74 -4.43 -12.12
CA VAL A 185 3.65 -5.06 -12.89
C VAL A 185 2.32 -4.34 -12.71
N CYS A 186 1.95 -4.03 -11.47
CA CYS A 186 0.59 -3.64 -11.12
C CYS A 186 0.45 -2.22 -10.58
N GLY A 187 1.57 -1.51 -10.43
CA GLY A 187 1.61 -0.19 -9.83
C GLY A 187 1.82 0.95 -10.82
N PRO A 188 1.92 2.19 -10.31
CA PRO A 188 2.26 3.35 -11.11
C PRO A 188 3.63 3.20 -11.78
N ARG A 189 3.79 3.93 -12.89
CA ARG A 189 5.01 4.00 -13.70
C ARG A 189 5.41 5.47 -13.89
N LEU A 190 6.71 5.69 -14.04
CA LEU A 190 7.25 6.99 -14.39
C LEU A 190 7.17 7.19 -15.91
N PHE A 191 7.04 8.44 -16.31
CA PHE A 191 7.19 8.91 -17.68
C PHE A 191 7.89 10.27 -17.64
N ILE A 192 8.51 10.65 -18.76
CA ILE A 192 9.14 11.96 -18.93
C ILE A 192 8.44 12.69 -20.07
N PHE A 193 8.17 13.97 -19.88
CA PHE A 193 7.68 14.82 -20.97
C PHE A 193 8.86 15.45 -21.70
N PRO A 194 8.84 15.48 -23.04
CA PRO A 194 9.81 16.26 -23.79
C PRO A 194 9.63 17.76 -23.54
N ASP A 195 10.72 18.50 -23.75
CA ASP A 195 10.67 19.95 -23.87
C ASP A 195 9.77 20.33 -25.07
N GLU A 196 8.81 21.24 -24.87
CA GLU A 196 7.85 21.67 -25.91
C GLU A 196 8.52 22.28 -27.15
N SER A 197 9.81 22.62 -27.06
CA SER A 197 10.63 23.06 -28.19
C SER A 197 11.10 21.94 -29.13
N VAL A 198 10.80 20.67 -28.84
CA VAL A 198 11.15 19.51 -29.67
C VAL A 198 9.90 18.98 -30.40
N PRO A 199 9.89 18.87 -31.74
CA PRO A 199 8.75 18.33 -32.48
C PRO A 199 8.34 16.95 -31.95
N ALA A 200 7.02 16.74 -31.78
CA ALA A 200 6.39 15.55 -31.19
C ALA A 200 6.69 14.24 -31.96
N GLU A 201 7.39 14.33 -33.07
CA GLU A 201 7.72 13.26 -34.00
C GLU A 201 8.78 12.30 -33.45
N ASN A 202 9.57 12.72 -32.45
CA ASN A 202 10.68 11.90 -31.94
C ASN A 202 10.80 11.75 -30.41
N ASN A 203 9.96 12.36 -29.58
CA ASN A 203 10.11 12.24 -28.11
C ASN A 203 8.81 12.14 -27.31
N CYS A 204 7.69 11.85 -27.95
CA CYS A 204 6.51 11.45 -27.20
C CYS A 204 6.63 9.97 -26.79
N VAL A 205 7.09 9.71 -25.55
CA VAL A 205 6.58 8.54 -24.80
C VAL A 205 5.15 8.85 -24.39
N SER A 206 4.30 9.01 -25.40
CA SER A 206 2.91 9.36 -25.19
C SER A 206 2.24 8.16 -24.54
N GLY A 207 1.83 8.33 -23.29
CA GLY A 207 0.65 7.68 -22.75
C GLY A 207 -0.63 8.13 -23.46
N LYS A 208 -0.60 8.27 -24.80
CA LYS A 208 -1.80 8.31 -25.65
C LYS A 208 -2.35 6.91 -25.90
N THR A 209 -2.07 5.99 -24.98
CA THR A 209 -3.07 5.07 -24.47
C THR A 209 -2.83 5.00 -22.95
N SER A 210 -3.58 5.77 -22.17
CA SER A 210 -4.17 5.13 -20.99
C SER A 210 -5.29 4.28 -21.58
N PRO A 211 -5.07 2.99 -21.92
CA PRO A 211 -6.23 2.13 -21.90
C PRO A 211 -6.70 2.22 -20.45
N ALA A 212 -7.98 2.53 -20.29
CA ALA A 212 -8.65 2.08 -19.09
C ALA A 212 -8.15 0.66 -18.79
N LEU A 213 -7.68 0.44 -17.55
CA LEU A 213 -8.03 -0.76 -16.78
C LEU A 213 -8.42 -1.96 -17.67
N GLN A 214 -7.46 -2.68 -18.25
CA GLN A 214 -7.71 -4.01 -18.77
C GLN A 214 -6.60 -4.94 -18.30
N ASN A 215 -6.86 -5.57 -17.14
CA ASN A 215 -6.23 -6.82 -16.76
C ASN A 215 -6.64 -7.92 -17.78
N PRO A 216 -5.77 -8.90 -18.05
CA PRO A 216 -5.84 -9.73 -19.24
C PRO A 216 -6.87 -10.85 -19.10
N SER A 217 -7.85 -10.87 -20.02
CA SER A 217 -8.57 -12.10 -20.34
C SER A 217 -7.97 -12.66 -21.63
N ALA A 218 -7.30 -13.81 -21.51
CA ALA A 218 -6.86 -14.60 -22.63
C ALA A 218 -8.02 -14.91 -23.59
N LYS A 219 -7.77 -14.78 -24.90
CA LYS A 219 -8.20 -15.73 -25.93
C LYS A 219 -7.51 -15.42 -27.26
N SER A 220 -6.80 -16.43 -27.74
CA SER A 220 -6.29 -16.51 -29.10
C SER A 220 -7.46 -16.56 -30.08
N THR A 221 -7.31 -15.94 -31.25
CA THR A 221 -7.71 -16.55 -32.52
C THR A 221 -6.94 -15.90 -33.66
N ASN A 222 -6.41 -16.77 -34.52
CA ASN A 222 -5.75 -16.48 -35.79
C ASN A 222 -6.69 -15.75 -36.75
N GLN A 223 -6.15 -14.85 -37.58
CA GLN A 223 -6.31 -14.96 -39.04
C GLN A 223 -5.35 -14.03 -39.80
N SER A 224 -4.94 -14.56 -40.94
CA SER A 224 -3.97 -14.09 -41.92
C SER A 224 -4.53 -12.96 -42.81
N ASP A 225 -3.65 -12.12 -43.36
CA ASP A 225 -3.37 -12.08 -44.81
C ASP A 225 -2.41 -10.93 -45.19
N ASN A 226 -1.71 -11.16 -46.30
CA ASN A 226 -0.66 -10.42 -47.04
C ASN A 226 -0.90 -8.89 -47.20
N ASP A 227 0.03 -8.02 -47.60
CA ASP A 227 1.25 -8.15 -48.40
C ASP A 227 2.12 -6.87 -48.27
N SER A 228 3.41 -7.01 -48.54
CA SER A 228 4.31 -6.02 -49.17
C SER A 228 4.37 -4.57 -48.65
N GLN A 229 5.39 -4.25 -47.86
CA GLN A 229 6.36 -3.17 -48.15
C GLN A 229 7.55 -3.26 -47.17
N LYS A 230 8.71 -3.60 -47.74
CA LYS A 230 10.03 -3.56 -47.09
C LYS A 230 10.59 -2.14 -47.21
N ASP A 231 11.49 -1.87 -46.27
CA ASP A 231 12.35 -0.70 -46.13
C ASP A 231 11.76 0.39 -45.21
N ASP A 232 12.59 0.86 -44.25
CA ASP A 232 12.31 1.84 -43.17
C ASP A 232 11.84 1.35 -41.78
N LYS A 233 12.07 0.07 -41.41
CA LYS A 233 11.88 -0.42 -40.01
C LYS A 233 13.17 -0.57 -39.21
N LYS A 234 13.95 0.50 -39.03
CA LYS A 234 15.13 0.45 -38.13
C LYS A 234 15.29 1.53 -37.07
N ASN A 235 14.38 2.50 -36.96
CA ASN A 235 14.56 3.61 -36.00
C ASN A 235 13.35 3.97 -35.10
N ALA A 236 12.28 3.17 -35.06
CA ALA A 236 11.08 3.51 -34.29
C ALA A 236 11.00 2.89 -32.87
N ASP A 237 11.87 1.94 -32.51
CA ASP A 237 11.77 1.19 -31.24
C ASP A 237 12.58 1.76 -30.07
N ALA A 238 13.31 2.87 -30.26
CA ALA A 238 14.16 3.44 -29.21
C ALA A 238 13.39 4.25 -28.14
N GLY A 239 12.13 4.64 -28.41
CA GLY A 239 11.38 5.59 -27.56
C GLY A 239 10.68 4.98 -26.35
N PHE A 240 10.30 3.69 -26.36
CA PHE A 240 9.54 3.06 -25.27
C PHE A 240 10.40 2.45 -24.16
N ASN A 241 11.73 2.43 -24.32
CA ASN A 241 12.65 1.65 -23.49
C ASN A 241 13.64 2.49 -22.67
N ALA A 242 13.49 3.81 -22.66
CA ALA A 242 14.40 4.68 -21.93
C ALA A 242 13.97 4.85 -20.46
N ASP A 243 14.88 4.61 -19.52
CA ASP A 243 14.67 4.82 -18.09
C ASP A 243 14.45 6.33 -17.82
N PRO A 244 13.24 6.78 -17.44
CA PRO A 244 12.95 8.20 -17.24
C PRO A 244 13.78 8.80 -16.11
N ILE A 245 14.21 8.00 -15.13
CA ILE A 245 15.11 8.46 -14.07
C ILE A 245 16.49 8.74 -14.64
N LYS A 246 16.99 7.88 -15.53
CA LYS A 246 18.27 8.06 -16.19
C LYS A 246 18.28 9.34 -17.04
N ILE A 247 17.23 9.55 -17.85
CA ILE A 247 17.10 10.75 -18.68
C ILE A 247 17.02 12.01 -17.80
N ALA A 248 16.17 12.00 -16.76
CA ALA A 248 16.06 13.14 -15.85
C ALA A 248 17.41 13.46 -15.18
N ALA A 249 18.13 12.44 -14.72
CA ALA A 249 19.46 12.60 -14.13
C ALA A 249 20.50 13.14 -15.12
N GLU A 250 20.48 12.69 -16.39
CA GLU A 250 21.33 13.22 -17.45
C GLU A 250 21.03 14.70 -17.72
N LYS A 251 19.75 15.09 -17.82
CA LYS A 251 19.35 16.49 -18.02
C LYS A 251 19.77 17.40 -16.88
N ILE A 252 19.65 16.94 -15.64
CA ILE A 252 20.15 17.68 -14.47
C ILE A 252 21.68 17.85 -14.54
N ARG A 253 22.42 16.82 -14.93
CA ARG A 253 23.88 16.92 -15.13
C ARG A 253 24.28 17.85 -16.27
N GLU A 254 23.45 17.96 -17.32
CA GLU A 254 23.59 18.93 -18.41
C GLU A 254 23.24 20.37 -17.99
N GLY A 255 22.83 20.61 -16.74
CA GLY A 255 22.44 21.94 -16.23
C GLY A 255 21.03 22.37 -16.64
N LYS A 256 20.19 21.45 -17.10
CA LYS A 256 18.77 21.72 -17.40
C LYS A 256 17.93 21.68 -16.13
N ILE A 257 16.80 22.40 -16.16
CA ILE A 257 15.78 22.34 -15.12
C ILE A 257 14.80 21.22 -15.48
N VAL A 258 14.52 20.33 -14.52
CA VAL A 258 13.59 19.21 -14.69
C VAL A 258 12.59 19.25 -13.54
N ALA A 259 11.30 19.35 -13.86
CA ALA A 259 10.24 19.26 -12.85
C ALA A 259 9.96 17.79 -12.50
N ILE A 260 10.01 17.45 -11.21
CA ILE A 260 9.80 16.08 -10.70
C ILE A 260 8.56 16.05 -9.80
N LYS A 261 7.64 15.13 -10.09
CA LYS A 261 6.48 14.87 -9.21
C LYS A 261 6.93 14.13 -7.95
N GLY A 262 7.01 14.84 -6.83
CA GLY A 262 7.13 14.28 -5.49
C GLY A 262 5.80 13.79 -4.94
N LEU A 263 5.76 13.42 -3.65
CA LEU A 263 4.52 12.94 -3.00
C LEU A 263 3.46 14.05 -2.88
N GLY A 264 3.88 15.26 -2.49
CA GLY A 264 2.98 16.39 -2.23
C GLY A 264 2.86 17.42 -3.37
N GLY A 265 3.58 17.25 -4.49
CA GLY A 265 3.58 18.23 -5.58
C GLY A 265 4.80 18.10 -6.51
N TYR A 266 4.87 18.97 -7.52
CA TYR A 266 6.02 19.09 -8.42
C TYR A 266 7.08 20.03 -7.83
N HIS A 267 8.35 19.73 -8.09
CA HIS A 267 9.53 20.51 -7.68
C HIS A 267 10.50 20.62 -8.85
#